data_AF-C6KEA7-F1
#
_entry.id   AF-C6KEA7-F1
#
_cell.length_a   1.000
_cell.length_b   1.000
_cell.length_c   1.000
_cell.angle_alpha   90.00
_cell.angle_beta   90.00
_cell.angle_gamma   90.00
#
_symmetry.space_group_name_H-M   'P 1'
#
loop_
_entity.id
_entity.type
_entity.pdbx_description
1 polymer ?
#
loop_
_entity_poly.entity_id
_entity_poly.type
_entity_poly.pdbx_seq_one_letter_code
_entity_poly.pdbx_strand_id
1 'polypeptide(L)'
;FDLHYRIALIVNYLGHCVSVAALVGAFLLFLALRSIRCLRNVIHWNLITTFILRNVMWFLLQLIDHEVHESNEVWCRCITTIFNYFVVTNFFWMFVEGCYLHTAIVMTYSTEHLRKW
;
A
#
# COMPACT_ATOMS: atom_id res chain seq x y z
N PHE A 1 -7.45 21.50 -22.72
CA PHE A 1 -7.75 20.57 -21.61
C PHE A 1 -7.07 19.22 -21.81
N ASP A 2 -7.01 18.70 -23.04
CA ASP A 2 -6.38 17.40 -23.37
C ASP A 2 -4.88 17.31 -23.08
N LEU A 3 -4.13 18.42 -23.23
CA LEU A 3 -2.69 18.44 -22.97
C LEU A 3 -2.38 18.21 -21.48
N HIS A 4 -3.10 18.88 -20.57
CA HIS A 4 -2.92 18.70 -19.13
C HIS A 4 -3.31 17.28 -18.68
N TYR A 5 -4.37 16.71 -19.25
CA TYR A 5 -4.78 15.34 -18.97
C TYR A 5 -3.72 14.33 -19.45
N ARG A 6 -3.18 14.48 -20.68
CA ARG A 6 -2.11 13.62 -21.18
C ARG A 6 -0.85 13.70 -20.33
N ILE A 7 -0.43 14.91 -19.93
CA ILE A 7 0.74 15.08 -19.06
C ILE A 7 0.50 14.41 -17.70
N ALA A 8 -0.67 14.63 -17.09
CA ALA A 8 -1.02 13.99 -15.82
C ALA A 8 -1.03 12.46 -15.93
N LEU A 9 -1.55 11.91 -17.03
CA LEU A 9 -1.56 10.46 -17.27
C LEU A 9 -0.14 9.89 -17.38
N ILE A 10 0.74 10.56 -18.12
CA ILE A 10 2.15 10.15 -18.28
C ILE A 10 2.88 10.18 -16.93
N VAL A 11 2.71 11.26 -16.17
CA VAL A 11 3.32 11.40 -14.83
C VAL A 11 2.79 10.32 -13.89
N ASN A 12 1.49 10.04 -13.90
CA ASN A 12 0.88 9.01 -13.07
C ASN A 12 1.41 7.62 -13.43
N TYR A 13 1.50 7.31 -14.72
CA TYR A 13 2.02 6.04 -15.21
C TYR A 13 3.49 5.82 -14.82
N LEU A 14 4.34 6.83 -15.00
CA LEU A 14 5.73 6.81 -14.56
C LEU A 14 5.85 6.63 -13.04
N GLY A 15 5.05 7.37 -12.27
CA GLY A 15 5.01 7.28 -10.81
C GLY A 15 4.64 5.87 -10.33
N HIS A 16 3.64 5.23 -10.95
CA HIS A 16 3.26 3.86 -10.64
C HIS A 16 4.33 2.83 -11.03
N CYS A 17 4.99 2.99 -12.17
CA CYS A 17 6.11 2.10 -12.56
C CYS A 17 7.26 2.16 -11.56
N VAL A 18 7.68 3.37 -11.17
CA VAL A 18 8.75 3.58 -10.17
C VAL A 18 8.33 3.02 -8.82
N SER A 19 7.07 3.24 -8.41
CA SER A 19 6.53 2.71 -7.16
C SER A 19 6.58 1.19 -7.13
N VAL A 20 6.13 0.52 -8.20
CA VAL A 20 6.18 -0.94 -8.30
C VAL A 20 7.62 -1.46 -8.25
N ALA A 21 8.55 -0.84 -8.98
CA ALA A 21 9.95 -1.26 -8.96
C ALA A 21 10.55 -1.14 -7.55
N ALA A 22 10.30 -0.03 -6.84
CA ALA A 22 10.75 0.17 -5.47
C ALA A 22 10.10 -0.84 -4.49
N LEU A 23 8.80 -1.11 -4.63
CA LEU A 23 8.06 -2.06 -3.81
C LEU A 23 8.53 -3.50 -4.01
N VAL A 24 8.80 -3.90 -5.24
CA VAL A 24 9.38 -5.22 -5.55
C VAL A 24 10.78 -5.35 -4.97
N GLY A 25 11.62 -4.31 -5.12
CA GLY A 25 12.95 -4.27 -4.51
C GLY A 25 12.90 -4.42 -2.99
N ALA A 26 12.00 -3.68 -2.33
CA ALA A 26 11.76 -3.81 -0.89
C ALA A 26 11.30 -5.22 -0.52
N PHE A 27 10.32 -5.78 -1.24
CA PHE A 27 9.81 -7.14 -1.01
C PHE A 27 10.93 -8.19 -1.11
N LEU A 28 11.79 -8.11 -2.13
CA LEU A 28 12.92 -9.02 -2.32
C LEU A 28 13.97 -8.87 -1.21
N LEU A 29 14.29 -7.64 -0.79
CA LEU A 29 15.21 -7.37 0.31
C LEU A 29 14.68 -8.00 1.63
N PHE A 30 13.39 -7.82 1.91
CA PHE A 30 12.76 -8.38 3.10
C PHE A 30 12.62 -9.91 3.05
N LEU A 31 12.45 -10.51 1.88
CA LEU A 31 12.49 -11.98 1.70
C LEU A 31 13.89 -12.55 1.93
N ALA A 32 14.94 -11.87 1.44
CA ALA A 32 16.32 -12.28 1.64
C ALA A 32 16.72 -12.22 3.13
N LEU A 33 16.19 -11.24 3.88
CA LEU A 33 16.45 -11.06 5.30
C LEU A 33 15.46 -11.86 6.18
N ARG A 34 15.42 -13.19 5.97
CA ARG A 34 14.58 -14.17 6.72
C ARG A 34 14.77 -14.13 8.25
N SER A 35 15.86 -13.55 8.73
CA SER A 35 16.27 -13.53 10.14
C SER A 35 15.55 -12.49 11.02
N ILE A 36 14.77 -11.55 10.47
CA ILE A 36 14.24 -10.39 11.22
C ILE A 36 12.72 -10.48 11.46
N ARG A 37 12.15 -11.69 11.64
CA ARG A 37 10.69 -11.90 11.84
C ARG A 37 10.16 -11.43 13.22
N CYS A 38 10.44 -10.19 13.60
CA CYS A 38 9.84 -9.50 14.74
C CYS A 38 8.43 -8.97 14.37
N LEU A 39 7.59 -8.70 15.37
CA LEU A 39 6.24 -8.12 15.20
C LEU A 39 6.22 -6.88 14.28
N ARG A 40 7.20 -5.98 14.45
CA ARG A 40 7.42 -4.80 13.58
C ARG A 40 7.62 -5.17 12.11
N ASN A 41 8.37 -6.23 11.85
CA ASN A 41 8.65 -6.69 10.48
C ASN A 41 7.41 -7.35 9.85
N VAL A 42 6.55 -7.98 10.65
CA VAL A 42 5.26 -8.52 10.18
C VAL A 42 4.30 -7.39 9.78
N ILE A 43 4.21 -6.33 10.58
CA ILE A 43 3.38 -5.15 10.25
C ILE A 43 3.86 -4.51 8.94
N HIS A 44 5.17 -4.27 8.80
CA HIS A 44 5.73 -3.75 7.55
C HIS A 44 5.49 -4.70 6.36
N TRP A 45 5.55 -6.02 6.56
CA TRP A 45 5.31 -7.00 5.50
C TRP A 45 3.88 -6.92 4.96
N ASN A 46 2.90 -6.81 5.85
CA ASN A 46 1.50 -6.64 5.46
C ASN A 46 1.27 -5.29 4.78
N LEU A 47 1.89 -4.22 5.27
CA LEU A 47 1.82 -2.89 4.65
C LEU A 47 2.38 -2.90 3.21
N ILE A 48 3.60 -3.41 3.03
CA ILE A 48 4.24 -3.53 1.69
C ILE A 48 3.36 -4.37 0.76
N THR A 49 2.82 -5.47 1.25
CA THR A 49 1.90 -6.33 0.47
C THR A 49 0.65 -5.57 0.03
N THR A 50 0.04 -4.76 0.92
CA THR A 50 -1.13 -3.95 0.54
C THR A 50 -0.79 -2.86 -0.49
N PHE A 51 0.41 -2.29 -0.45
CA PHE A 51 0.88 -1.34 -1.46
C PHE A 51 1.11 -2.01 -2.82
N ILE A 52 1.66 -3.22 -2.84
CA ILE A 52 1.80 -4.01 -4.08
C ILE A 52 0.42 -4.31 -4.67
N LEU A 53 -0.50 -4.84 -3.87
CA LEU A 53 -1.87 -5.15 -4.30
C LEU A 53 -2.59 -3.92 -4.85
N ARG A 54 -2.47 -2.76 -4.18
CA ARG A 54 -3.04 -1.49 -4.65
C ARG A 54 -2.47 -1.07 -6.01
N ASN A 55 -1.16 -1.20 -6.23
CA ASN A 55 -0.54 -0.88 -7.52
C ASN A 55 -0.98 -1.84 -8.62
N VAL A 56 -1.02 -3.16 -8.34
CA VAL A 56 -1.51 -4.17 -9.31
C VAL A 56 -2.95 -3.89 -9.71
N MET A 57 -3.81 -3.57 -8.75
CA MET A 57 -5.23 -3.25 -9.03
C MET A 57 -5.39 -1.94 -9.78
N TRP A 58 -4.52 -0.94 -9.56
CA TRP A 58 -4.50 0.27 -10.37
C TRP A 58 -4.15 -0.03 -11.84
N PHE A 59 -3.15 -0.88 -12.08
CA PHE A 59 -2.84 -1.33 -13.44
C PHE A 59 -3.99 -2.11 -14.09
N LEU A 60 -4.69 -2.96 -13.33
CA LEU A 60 -5.87 -3.67 -13.82
C LEU A 60 -7.00 -2.71 -14.19
N LEU A 61 -7.27 -1.69 -13.38
CA LEU A 61 -8.26 -0.66 -13.69
C LEU A 61 -7.88 0.17 -14.92
N GLN A 62 -6.59 0.47 -15.11
CA GLN A 62 -6.12 1.19 -16.29
C GLN A 62 -6.19 0.36 -17.58
N LEU A 63 -6.20 -0.97 -17.46
CA LEU A 63 -6.36 -1.91 -18.58
C LEU A 63 -7.84 -2.09 -18.99
N ILE A 64 -8.78 -1.76 -18.11
CA ILE A 64 -10.22 -1.80 -18.41
C ILE A 64 -10.55 -0.61 -19.31
N ASP A 65 -10.97 -0.92 -20.53
CA ASP A 65 -11.32 0.09 -21.53
C ASP A 65 -12.65 0.79 -21.18
N HIS A 66 -12.86 1.99 -21.72
CA HIS A 66 -14.06 2.81 -21.48
C HIS A 66 -15.35 2.07 -21.91
N GLU A 67 -15.29 1.18 -22.90
CA GLU A 67 -16.43 0.40 -23.37
C GLU A 67 -16.96 -0.59 -22.31
N VAL A 68 -16.08 -1.14 -21.46
CA VAL A 68 -16.46 -2.07 -20.38
C VAL A 68 -17.14 -1.34 -19.22
N HIS A 69 -16.90 -0.04 -19.07
CA HIS A 69 -17.62 0.77 -18.08
C HIS A 69 -19.09 0.93 -18.45
N GLU A 70 -19.42 1.03 -19.74
CA GLU A 70 -20.81 1.11 -20.21
C GLU A 70 -21.54 -0.24 -20.20
N SER A 71 -20.82 -1.36 -20.37
CA SER A 71 -21.44 -2.71 -20.34
C SER A 71 -21.92 -3.14 -18.95
N ASN A 72 -21.58 -2.38 -17.90
CA ASN A 72 -22.05 -2.54 -16.51
C ASN A 72 -21.94 -3.97 -15.96
N GLU A 73 -20.91 -4.69 -16.40
CA GLU A 73 -20.71 -6.08 -16.06
C GLU A 73 -20.37 -6.27 -14.58
N VAL A 74 -20.83 -7.39 -14.02
CA VAL A 74 -20.59 -7.77 -12.62
C VAL A 74 -19.09 -7.83 -12.31
N TRP A 75 -18.26 -8.29 -13.26
CA TRP A 75 -16.81 -8.37 -13.11
C TRP A 75 -16.15 -7.00 -12.91
N CYS A 76 -16.56 -5.97 -13.65
CA CYS A 76 -16.04 -4.61 -13.49
C CYS A 76 -16.38 -4.03 -12.12
N ARG A 77 -17.62 -4.27 -11.63
CA ARG A 77 -18.02 -3.88 -10.27
C ARG A 77 -17.20 -4.61 -9.21
N CYS A 78 -17.02 -5.92 -9.35
CA CYS A 78 -16.20 -6.71 -8.43
C CYS A 78 -14.76 -6.19 -8.36
N ILE A 79 -14.12 -5.91 -9.50
CA ILE A 79 -12.75 -5.34 -9.55
C ILE A 79 -12.69 -3.99 -8.83
N THR A 80 -13.67 -3.12 -9.07
CA THR A 80 -13.76 -1.80 -8.43
C THR A 80 -13.97 -1.91 -6.92
N THR A 81 -14.83 -2.83 -6.46
CA THR A 81 -15.04 -3.09 -5.03
C THR A 81 -13.77 -3.64 -4.37
N ILE A 82 -13.09 -4.57 -5.02
CA ILE A 82 -11.83 -5.15 -4.54
C ILE A 82 -10.74 -4.06 -4.45
N PHE A 83 -10.64 -3.17 -5.45
CA PHE A 83 -9.73 -2.04 -5.40
C PHE A 83 -9.99 -1.15 -4.18
N ASN A 84 -11.24 -0.75 -3.95
CA ASN A 84 -11.61 0.07 -2.79
C ASN A 84 -11.31 -0.64 -1.46
N TYR A 85 -11.56 -1.95 -1.38
CA TYR A 85 -11.19 -2.75 -0.21
C TYR A 85 -9.69 -2.69 0.08
N PHE A 86 -8.84 -2.82 -0.95
CA PHE A 86 -7.39 -2.73 -0.76
C PHE A 86 -6.92 -1.33 -0.37
N VAL A 87 -7.56 -0.27 -0.88
CA VAL A 87 -7.29 1.11 -0.45
C VAL A 87 -7.58 1.27 1.04
N VAL A 88 -8.76 0.84 1.49
CA VAL A 88 -9.14 0.91 2.91
C VAL A 88 -8.19 0.08 3.77
N THR A 89 -7.86 -1.14 3.35
CA THR A 89 -6.93 -2.02 4.07
C THR A 89 -5.54 -1.38 4.18
N ASN A 90 -5.06 -0.70 3.14
CA ASN A 90 -3.79 0.03 3.17
C ASN A 90 -3.80 1.15 4.23
N PHE A 91 -4.87 1.94 4.30
CA PHE A 91 -5.04 2.94 5.36
C PHE A 91 -5.09 2.31 6.76
N PHE A 92 -5.78 1.18 6.92
CA PHE A 92 -5.81 0.45 8.19
C PHE A 92 -4.42 -0.05 8.61
N TRP A 93 -3.63 -0.59 7.69
CA TRP A 93 -2.26 -1.02 8.02
C TRP A 93 -1.34 0.14 8.37
N MET A 94 -1.46 1.27 7.68
CA MET A 94 -0.74 2.50 8.02
C MET A 94 -1.14 3.01 9.42
N PHE A 95 -2.43 2.91 9.77
CA PHE A 95 -2.91 3.23 11.11
C PHE A 95 -2.35 2.28 12.17
N VAL A 96 -2.34 0.96 11.92
CA VAL A 96 -1.76 -0.04 12.83
C VAL A 96 -0.28 0.22 13.07
N GLU A 97 0.47 0.56 12.04
CA GLU A 97 1.88 0.95 12.16
C GLU A 97 2.05 2.20 13.04
N GLY A 98 1.21 3.23 12.83
CA GLY A 98 1.20 4.45 13.64
C GLY A 98 0.87 4.17 15.11
N CYS A 99 -0.16 3.38 15.40
CA CYS A 99 -0.52 2.96 16.75
C CYS A 99 0.60 2.14 17.41
N TYR A 100 1.20 1.21 16.67
CA TYR A 100 2.32 0.41 17.15
C TYR A 100 3.50 1.29 17.57
N LEU A 101 3.88 2.26 16.73
CA LEU A 101 4.94 3.20 17.03
C LEU A 101 4.60 4.08 18.24
N HIS A 102 3.38 4.61 18.31
CA HIS A 102 2.93 5.45 19.42
C HIS A 102 2.94 4.68 20.75
N THR A 103 2.38 3.48 20.80
CA THR A 103 2.40 2.62 21.99
C THR A 103 3.83 2.27 22.40
N ALA A 104 4.71 1.94 21.45
CA ALA A 104 6.11 1.64 21.76
C ALA A 104 6.82 2.85 22.41
N ILE A 105 6.60 4.06 21.90
CA ILE A 105 7.20 5.29 22.45
C ILE A 105 6.64 5.59 23.85
N VAL A 106 5.32 5.56 24.03
CA VAL A 106 4.67 5.85 25.32
C VAL A 106 5.08 4.84 26.39
N MET A 107 5.10 3.55 26.05
CA MET A 107 5.56 2.51 26.97
C MET A 107 7.02 2.73 27.36
N THR A 108 7.89 3.07 26.39
CA THR A 108 9.31 3.34 26.65
C THR A 108 9.51 4.53 27.58
N TYR A 109 8.80 5.64 27.34
CA TYR A 109 8.83 6.83 28.21
C TYR A 109 8.33 6.53 29.62
N SER A 110 7.28 5.72 29.77
CA SER A 110 6.76 5.30 31.07
C SER A 110 7.76 4.41 31.83
N THR A 111 8.43 3.46 31.16
CA THR A 111 9.49 2.65 31.76
C THR A 111 10.72 3.47 32.16
N GLU A 112 11.12 4.48 31.38
CA GLU A 112 12.20 5.40 31.76
C GLU A 112 11.84 6.24 32.99
N HIS A 113 10.58 6.66 33.11
CA HIS A 113 10.10 7.37 34.30
C HIS A 113 10.05 6.46 35.54
N LEU A 114 9.64 5.20 35.38
CA LEU A 114 9.64 4.19 36.44
C LEU A 114 11.05 3.78 36.88
N ARG A 115 12.05 3.82 36.00
CA ARG A 115 13.44 3.49 36.32
C ARG A 115 14.21 4.63 37.01
N LYS A 116 13.69 5.86 36.93
CA LYS A 116 14.28 7.05 37.56
C LYS A 116 13.77 7.29 39.00
N TRP A 117 12.73 6.60 39.42
CA TRP A 117 12.28 6.51 40.81
C TRP A 117 12.84 5.23 41.46
#